data_AF-A0A7L9FGX0-F1
#
_entry.id   AF-A0A7L9FGX0-F1
#
_cell.length_a   1.000
_cell.length_b   1.000
_cell.length_c   1.000
_cell.angle_alpha   90.00
_cell.angle_beta   90.00
_cell.angle_gamma   90.00
#
_symmetry.space_group_name_H-M   'P 1'
#
loop_
_entity.id
_entity.type
_entity.pdbx_description
1 polymer ?
#
loop_
_entity_poly.entity_id
_entity_poly.type
_entity_poly.pdbx_seq_one_letter_code
_entity_poly.pdbx_strand_id
1 'polypeptide(L)'
;MSETIEVEVIRPVNPAGISFIKYLWGAIGARNRTVLQEYKRELTRLVQRLGFTLEEKIGSNKLITGKIVLELNNGKPVKISAKDLKVWQETGAFPETVTVELKE
;
A
#
# COMPACT_ATOMS: atom_id res chain seq x y z
N MET A 1 18.61 -8.33 15.45
CA MET A 1 17.31 -8.07 16.10
C MET A 1 16.25 -8.03 15.01
N SER A 2 15.21 -8.86 15.15
CA SER A 2 14.07 -8.88 14.22
C SER A 2 12.98 -7.95 14.73
N GLU A 3 12.47 -7.08 13.87
CA GLU A 3 11.39 -6.13 14.17
C GLU A 3 10.29 -6.30 13.12
N THR A 4 9.05 -5.99 13.48
CA THR A 4 7.91 -6.04 12.57
C THR A 4 7.15 -4.72 12.61
N ILE A 5 6.86 -4.18 11.43
CA ILE A 5 6.03 -2.99 11.25
C ILE A 5 4.73 -3.41 10.57
N GLU A 6 3.62 -3.22 11.25
CA GLU A 6 2.29 -3.46 10.70
C GLU A 6 1.65 -2.16 10.21
N VAL A 7 1.05 -2.19 9.04
CA VAL A 7 0.33 -1.06 8.44
C VAL A 7 -1.07 -1.52 8.06
N GLU A 8 -2.07 -0.82 8.57
CA GLU A 8 -3.45 -1.04 8.15
C GLU A 8 -3.78 -0.12 6.96
N VAL A 9 -4.18 -0.71 5.85
CA VAL A 9 -4.68 -0.02 4.65
C VAL A 9 -6.19 0.09 4.79
N ILE A 10 -6.64 1.22 5.32
CA ILE A 10 -8.06 1.45 5.63
C ILE A 10 -8.87 1.98 4.43
N ARG A 11 -8.21 2.62 3.46
CA ARG A 11 -8.85 3.14 2.26
C ARG A 11 -8.57 2.23 1.07
N PRO A 12 -9.57 1.86 0.26
CA PRO A 12 -9.36 1.05 -0.93
C PRO A 12 -8.29 1.68 -1.84
N VAL A 13 -7.29 0.89 -2.21
CA VAL A 13 -6.20 1.35 -3.06
C VAL A 13 -5.80 0.27 -4.07
N ASN A 14 -5.45 0.68 -5.29
CA ASN A 14 -4.92 -0.23 -6.30
C ASN A 14 -3.51 -0.67 -5.86
N PRO A 15 -3.26 -1.97 -5.61
CA PRO A 15 -1.96 -2.45 -5.12
C PRO A 15 -0.81 -2.28 -6.14
N ALA A 16 -1.11 -2.20 -7.45
CA ALA A 16 -0.13 -1.92 -8.49
C ALA A 16 0.11 -0.41 -8.71
N GLY A 17 -0.72 0.44 -8.09
CA GLY A 17 -0.68 1.89 -8.27
C GLY A 17 0.36 2.60 -7.39
N ILE A 18 0.84 3.76 -7.85
CA ILE A 18 1.79 4.60 -7.09
C ILE A 18 1.25 5.04 -5.72
N SER A 19 -0.08 5.17 -5.59
CA SER A 19 -0.74 5.53 -4.33
C SER A 19 -0.52 4.48 -3.25
N PHE A 20 -0.49 3.19 -3.59
CA PHE A 20 -0.20 2.12 -2.64
C PHE A 20 1.24 2.22 -2.11
N ILE A 21 2.19 2.46 -3.01
CA ILE A 21 3.61 2.65 -2.65
C ILE A 21 3.77 3.85 -1.71
N LYS A 22 3.23 5.01 -2.09
CA LYS A 22 3.32 6.24 -1.30
C LYS A 22 2.63 6.11 0.06
N TYR A 23 1.47 5.44 0.11
CA TYR A 23 0.77 5.16 1.36
C TYR A 23 1.64 4.34 2.31
N LEU A 24 2.21 3.23 1.83
CA LEU A 24 3.07 2.38 2.64
C LEU A 24 4.35 3.07 3.06
N TRP A 25 4.97 3.89 2.20
CA TRP A 25 6.09 4.72 2.62
C TRP A 25 5.71 5.65 3.76
N GLY A 26 4.62 6.42 3.62
CA GLY A 26 4.17 7.33 4.67
C GLY A 26 3.91 6.60 5.99
N ALA A 27 3.19 5.49 5.95
CA ALA A 27 2.84 4.72 7.14
C ALA A 27 4.06 4.05 7.80
N ILE A 28 4.97 3.47 7.02
CA ILE A 28 6.21 2.86 7.53
C ILE A 28 7.15 3.93 8.08
N GLY A 29 7.33 5.04 7.35
CA GLY A 29 8.19 6.15 7.75
C GLY A 29 7.73 6.86 9.01
N ALA A 30 6.41 6.93 9.25
CA ALA A 30 5.86 7.45 10.49
C ALA A 30 6.18 6.57 11.71
N ARG A 31 6.36 5.25 11.50
CA ARG A 31 6.72 4.30 12.57
C ARG A 31 8.22 4.14 12.74
N ASN A 32 8.97 4.09 11.64
CA ASN A 32 10.42 3.97 11.62
C ASN A 32 10.98 4.73 10.42
N ARG A 33 11.41 5.98 10.66
CA ARG A 33 11.93 6.87 9.63
C ARG A 33 13.24 6.37 8.99
N THR A 34 14.05 5.64 9.76
CA THR A 34 15.34 5.11 9.30
C THR A 34 15.16 4.14 8.13
N VAL A 35 14.10 3.34 8.13
CA VAL A 35 13.79 2.43 7.01
C VAL A 35 13.66 3.20 5.68
N LEU A 36 13.02 4.38 5.70
CA LEU A 36 12.91 5.21 4.51
C LEU A 36 14.19 5.97 4.16
N GLN A 37 15.02 6.31 5.14
CA GLN A 37 16.24 7.09 4.90
C GLN A 37 17.36 6.19 4.37
N GLU A 38 17.53 4.99 4.92
CA GLU A 38 18.65 4.11 4.61
C GLU A 38 18.27 3.01 3.61
N TYR A 39 17.02 2.52 3.64
CA TYR A 39 16.60 1.34 2.87
C TYR A 39 15.43 1.61 1.92
N LYS A 40 15.28 2.86 1.46
CA LYS A 40 14.19 3.26 0.55
C LYS A 40 14.09 2.35 -0.68
N ARG A 41 15.24 2.01 -1.27
CA ARG A 41 15.31 1.24 -2.52
C ARG A 41 14.82 -0.19 -2.31
N GLU A 42 15.28 -0.84 -1.24
CA GLU A 42 14.88 -2.18 -0.83
C GLU A 42 13.40 -2.24 -0.47
N LEU A 43 12.94 -1.27 0.32
CA LEU A 43 11.52 -1.16 0.67
C LEU A 43 10.67 -0.99 -0.58
N THR A 44 11.06 -0.10 -1.49
CA THR A 44 10.32 0.14 -2.74
C THR A 44 10.22 -1.13 -3.57
N ARG A 45 11.33 -1.88 -3.72
CA ARG A 45 11.33 -3.15 -4.44
C ARG A 45 10.41 -4.19 -3.78
N LEU A 46 10.42 -4.29 -2.46
CA LEU A 46 9.53 -5.20 -1.74
C LEU A 46 8.06 -4.81 -1.92
N VAL A 47 7.72 -3.53 -1.73
CA VAL A 47 6.35 -3.02 -1.88
C VAL A 47 5.85 -3.21 -3.30
N GLN A 48 6.68 -2.91 -4.31
CA GLN A 48 6.30 -3.07 -5.71
C GLN A 48 6.08 -4.54 -6.07
N ARG A 49 6.97 -5.44 -5.62
CA ARG A 49 6.79 -6.89 -5.82
C ARG A 49 5.51 -7.38 -5.13
N LEU A 50 5.24 -6.93 -3.91
CA LEU A 50 3.99 -7.24 -3.24
C LEU A 50 2.78 -6.75 -4.05
N GLY A 51 2.82 -5.52 -4.55
CA GLY A 51 1.78 -4.95 -5.40
C GLY A 51 1.47 -5.81 -6.62
N PHE A 52 2.51 -6.21 -7.37
CA PHE A 52 2.37 -7.07 -8.54
C PHE A 52 1.90 -8.48 -8.19
N THR A 53 2.45 -9.11 -7.15
CA THR A 53 1.98 -10.43 -6.69
C THR A 53 0.53 -10.40 -6.23
N LEU A 54 0.08 -9.28 -5.64
CA LEU A 54 -1.33 -9.09 -5.29
C LEU A 54 -2.19 -8.97 -6.55
N GLU A 55 -1.79 -8.12 -7.50
CA GLU A 55 -2.49 -7.97 -8.78
C GLU A 55 -2.61 -9.29 -9.55
N GLU A 56 -1.53 -10.08 -9.64
CA GLU A 56 -1.53 -11.41 -10.26
C GLU A 56 -2.53 -12.37 -9.60
N LYS A 57 -2.70 -12.27 -8.27
CA LYS A 57 -3.58 -13.15 -7.49
C LYS A 57 -5.05 -12.72 -7.49
N ILE A 58 -5.32 -11.42 -7.46
CA ILE A 58 -6.68 -10.88 -7.29
C ILE A 58 -7.29 -10.36 -8.60
N GLY A 59 -6.46 -10.17 -9.63
CA GLY A 59 -6.81 -9.55 -10.90
C GLY A 59 -6.54 -8.05 -10.95
N SER A 60 -6.33 -7.55 -12.18
CA SER A 60 -6.16 -6.13 -12.47
C SER A 60 -7.42 -5.31 -12.19
N ASN A 61 -7.25 -3.98 -12.03
CA ASN A 61 -8.34 -3.03 -11.71
C ASN A 61 -9.14 -3.37 -10.45
N LYS A 62 -8.52 -4.04 -9.48
CA LYS A 62 -9.07 -4.24 -8.14
C LYS A 62 -8.41 -3.28 -7.15
N LEU A 63 -9.16 -2.92 -6.11
CA LEU A 63 -8.63 -2.18 -4.97
C LEU A 63 -8.58 -3.12 -3.76
N ILE A 64 -7.71 -2.83 -2.82
CA ILE A 64 -7.58 -3.61 -1.58
C ILE A 64 -7.64 -2.72 -0.34
N THR A 65 -8.12 -3.31 0.75
CA THR A 65 -7.86 -2.88 2.13
C THR A 65 -7.39 -4.09 2.92
N GLY A 66 -6.72 -3.87 4.05
CA GLY A 66 -6.25 -4.96 4.92
C GLY A 66 -4.93 -4.62 5.60
N LYS A 67 -4.22 -5.64 6.09
CA LYS A 67 -2.97 -5.44 6.83
C LYS A 67 -1.76 -5.78 5.97
N ILE A 68 -0.80 -4.88 5.94
CA ILE A 68 0.52 -5.07 5.35
C ILE A 68 1.54 -5.19 6.48
N VAL A 69 2.36 -6.22 6.45
CA VAL A 69 3.32 -6.53 7.50
C VAL A 69 4.72 -6.55 6.90
N LEU A 70 5.58 -5.66 7.38
CA LEU A 70 6.98 -5.55 7.00
C LEU A 70 7.86 -6.13 8.10
N GLU A 71 8.64 -7.15 7.76
CA GLU A 71 9.64 -7.74 8.64
C GLU A 71 11.01 -7.11 8.35
N LEU A 72 11.67 -6.65 9.42
CA LEU A 72 13.01 -6.08 9.41
C LEU A 72 14.01 -7.01 10.08
N ASN A 73 15.23 -7.07 9.56
CA ASN A 73 16.37 -7.68 10.21
C ASN A 73 17.48 -6.64 10.36
N ASN A 74 17.81 -6.26 11.60
CA ASN A 74 18.75 -5.18 11.90
C ASN A 74 18.40 -3.88 11.16
N GLY A 75 17.13 -3.47 11.20
CA GLY A 75 16.63 -2.28 10.52
C GLY A 75 16.40 -2.43 9.00
N LYS A 76 17.02 -3.41 8.36
CA LYS A 76 16.87 -3.66 6.92
C LYS A 76 15.56 -4.39 6.61
N PRO A 77 14.74 -3.92 5.65
CA PRO A 77 13.54 -4.63 5.23
C PRO A 77 13.90 -5.90 4.45
N VAL A 78 13.42 -7.04 4.94
CA VAL A 78 13.76 -8.36 4.38
C VAL A 78 12.56 -9.09 3.79
N LYS A 79 11.35 -8.82 4.29
CA LYS A 79 10.14 -9.48 3.84
C LYS A 79 8.94 -8.58 4.05
N ILE A 80 7.99 -8.66 3.13
CA ILE A 80 6.71 -7.97 3.24
C ILE A 80 5.60 -8.97 2.93
N SER A 81 4.50 -8.89 3.64
CA SER A 81 3.33 -9.75 3.44
C SER A 81 2.04 -8.97 3.60
N ALA A 82 0.96 -9.50 3.04
CA ALA A 82 -0.38 -8.96 3.19
C ALA A 82 -1.28 -10.01 3.83
N LYS A 83 -2.13 -9.59 4.77
CA LYS A 83 -3.05 -10.44 5.53
C LYS A 83 -4.39 -9.74 5.68
N ASP A 84 -5.44 -10.52 5.93
CA ASP A 84 -6.80 -10.02 6.18
C ASP A 84 -7.31 -9.08 5.07
N LEU A 85 -7.01 -9.43 3.82
CA LEU A 85 -7.33 -8.60 2.67
C LEU A 85 -8.83 -8.63 2.35
N LYS A 86 -9.40 -7.45 2.15
CA LYS A 86 -10.69 -7.29 1.47
C LYS A 86 -10.43 -6.73 0.08
N VAL A 87 -11.04 -7.37 -0.92
CA VAL A 87 -10.94 -6.98 -2.32
C VAL A 87 -12.18 -6.19 -2.69
N TRP A 88 -11.96 -5.03 -3.29
CA TRP A 88 -13.00 -4.14 -3.79
C TRP A 88 -12.91 -4.09 -5.30
N GLN A 89 -14.07 -3.98 -5.94
CA GLN A 89 -14.16 -3.86 -7.38
C GLN A 89 -15.16 -2.76 -7.74
N GLU A 90 -14.97 -2.20 -8.92
CA GLU A 90 -15.95 -1.31 -9.53
C GLU A 90 -17.29 -2.04 -9.69
N THR A 91 -18.37 -1.38 -9.30
CA THR A 91 -19.75 -1.87 -9.47
C THR A 91 -20.55 -1.05 -10.48
N GLY A 92 -20.00 0.08 -10.93
CA GLY A 92 -20.59 0.96 -11.92
C GLY A 92 -19.75 2.21 -12.11
N ALA A 93 -20.04 2.96 -13.17
CA ALA A 93 -19.41 4.22 -13.50
C ALA A 93 -20.46 5.34 -13.51
N PHE A 94 -20.06 6.55 -13.12
CA PHE A 94 -20.89 7.74 -13.21
C PHE A 94 -20.25 8.69 -14.24
N PRO A 95 -20.70 8.66 -15.51
CA PRO A 95 -20.04 9.38 -16.60
C PRO A 95 -20.36 10.88 -16.63
N GLU A 96 -21.40 11.31 -15.91
CA GLU A 96 -21.83 12.71 -15.88
C GLU A 96 -20.87 13.57 -15.06
N THR A 97 -20.71 14.82 -15.49
CA THR A 97 -19.91 15.79 -14.75
C THR A 97 -20.68 16.29 -13.52
N VAL A 98 -20.08 16.16 -12.34
CA VAL A 98 -20.60 16.73 -11.08
C VAL A 98 -19.90 18.06 -10.81
N THR A 99 -20.64 19.17 -10.87
CA THR A 99 -20.13 20.52 -10.59
C THR A 99 -20.62 21.00 -9.24
N VAL A 100 -19.74 21.62 -8.44
CA VAL A 100 -20.08 22.29 -7.17
C VAL A 100 -19.45 23.68 -7.20
N GLU A 101 -20.25 24.71 -6.94
CA GLU A 101 -19.80 26.09 -6.82
C GLU A 101 -19.94 26.54 -5.36
N LEU A 102 -18.89 27.13 -4.80
CA LEU A 102 -18.98 27.81 -3.51
C LEU A 102 -19.72 29.13 -3.74
N LYS A 103 -20.83 29.34 -3.04
CA LYS A 103 -21.46 30.65 -3.01
C LYS A 103 -20.62 31.58 -2.14
N GLU A 104 -20.33 32.77 -2.66
CA GLU A 104 -19.75 33.90 -1.90
C GLU A 104 -20.63 34.28 -0.70
#